data_AF-A0A9D8Q7V8-F1
#
_entry.id   AF-A0A9D8Q7V8-F1
#
_cell.length_a   1.000
_cell.length_b   1.000
_cell.length_c   1.000
_cell.angle_alpha   90.00
_cell.angle_beta   90.00
_cell.angle_gamma   90.00
#
_symmetry.space_group_name_H-M   'P 1'
#
loop_
_entity.id
_entity.type
_entity.pdbx_description
1 polymer ?
#
loop_
_entity_poly.entity_id
_entity_poly.type
_entity_poly.pdbx_seq_one_letter_code
_entity_poly.pdbx_strand_id
1 'polypeptide(L)'
;MINPAFTRFPEEANLLGQLVLGYGELDISFALMAGMAIGKQFEVLHAVHQVRSETARLDIAHALSSKAFSSLGLKDDYVEAKSAVKHCLKIRNQYAHCHWADLHVLGLGFINVEGDYFAKAEPRFFKGVTVKLLQEQEAFFEYARHCVLTVQANIGPLRANLPRAYDMRPKKPLPNMHSPLPIQGPAHKQTTPRSPPKGQSEAPDE
;
A
#
# COMPACT_ATOMS: atom_id res chain seq x y z
N MET A 1 -20.42 -4.25 -6.89
CA MET A 1 -19.26 -3.95 -6.03
C MET A 1 -19.66 -4.21 -4.57
N ILE A 2 -18.89 -4.96 -3.78
CA ILE A 2 -19.29 -5.39 -2.42
C ILE A 2 -19.30 -4.23 -1.42
N ASN A 3 -18.39 -3.26 -1.58
CA ASN A 3 -18.31 -2.08 -0.73
C ASN A 3 -18.99 -0.86 -1.39
N PRO A 4 -20.12 -0.35 -0.85
CA PRO A 4 -20.83 0.80 -1.43
C PRO A 4 -20.03 2.10 -1.41
N ALA A 5 -19.09 2.29 -0.48
CA ALA A 5 -18.26 3.49 -0.43
C ALA A 5 -17.41 3.62 -1.70
N PHE A 6 -16.81 2.52 -2.16
CA PHE A 6 -16.02 2.49 -3.39
C PHE A 6 -16.83 2.73 -4.67
N THR A 7 -18.16 2.55 -4.63
CA THR A 7 -19.01 2.92 -5.77
C THR A 7 -19.15 4.43 -5.89
N ARG A 8 -19.07 5.16 -4.77
CA ARG A 8 -19.15 6.63 -4.72
C ARG A 8 -17.79 7.30 -4.88
N PHE A 9 -16.71 6.59 -4.56
CA PHE A 9 -15.32 7.03 -4.65
C PHE A 9 -14.51 6.09 -5.56
N PRO A 10 -14.85 5.99 -6.87
CA PRO A 10 -14.24 5.01 -7.77
C PRO A 10 -12.76 5.32 -8.07
N GLU A 11 -12.37 6.59 -8.07
CA GLU A 11 -10.98 6.99 -8.33
C GLU A 11 -10.06 6.59 -7.16
N GLU A 12 -10.48 6.87 -5.93
CA GLU A 12 -9.78 6.41 -4.73
C GLU A 12 -9.74 4.88 -4.66
N ALA A 13 -10.86 4.20 -4.98
CA ALA A 13 -10.91 2.75 -5.00
C ALA A 13 -9.92 2.14 -6.00
N ASN A 14 -9.78 2.74 -7.19
CA ASN A 14 -8.81 2.31 -8.19
C ASN A 14 -7.37 2.46 -7.69
N LEU A 15 -7.00 3.62 -7.14
CA LEU A 15 -5.67 3.86 -6.59
C LEU A 15 -5.37 2.94 -5.39
N LEU A 16 -6.33 2.76 -4.49
CA LEU A 16 -6.20 1.81 -3.37
C LEU A 16 -5.95 0.39 -3.85
N GLY A 17 -6.68 -0.06 -4.88
CA GLY A 17 -6.47 -1.36 -5.52
C GLY A 17 -5.04 -1.49 -6.06
N GLN A 18 -4.54 -0.48 -6.77
CA GLN A 18 -3.17 -0.46 -7.29
C GLN A 18 -2.11 -0.51 -6.17
N LEU A 19 -2.29 0.24 -5.08
CA LEU A 19 -1.37 0.21 -3.94
C LEU A 19 -1.37 -1.15 -3.24
N VAL A 20 -2.55 -1.72 -2.98
CA VAL A 20 -2.67 -2.98 -2.24
C VAL A 20 -2.15 -4.17 -3.05
N LEU A 21 -2.52 -4.25 -4.33
CA LEU A 21 -2.09 -5.33 -5.23
C LEU A 21 -0.64 -5.12 -5.69
N GLY A 22 -0.26 -3.89 -6.03
CA GLY A 22 1.08 -3.56 -6.51
C GLY A 22 2.19 -3.81 -5.48
N TYR A 23 1.87 -3.81 -4.18
CA TYR A 23 2.81 -4.25 -3.15
C TYR A 23 3.28 -5.70 -3.37
N GLY A 24 2.41 -6.60 -3.88
CA GLY A 24 2.78 -7.99 -4.14
C GLY A 24 3.92 -8.12 -5.14
N GLU A 25 3.90 -7.32 -6.20
CA GLU A 25 4.98 -7.25 -7.20
C GLU A 25 6.29 -6.72 -6.59
N LEU A 26 6.18 -5.75 -5.69
CA LEU A 26 7.33 -5.18 -4.99
C LEU A 26 7.97 -6.17 -4.00
N ASP A 27 7.14 -6.95 -3.28
CA ASP A 27 7.57 -8.02 -2.37
C ASP A 27 8.35 -9.11 -3.12
N ILE A 28 7.80 -9.60 -4.24
CA ILE A 28 8.47 -10.57 -5.12
C ILE A 28 9.80 -10.02 -5.65
N SER A 29 9.80 -8.77 -6.14
CA SER A 29 11.00 -8.13 -6.68
C SER A 29 12.09 -7.99 -5.61
N PHE A 30 11.72 -7.64 -4.38
CA PHE A 30 12.67 -7.55 -3.26
C PHE A 30 13.28 -8.92 -2.92
N ALA A 31 12.47 -9.99 -2.88
CA ALA A 31 12.94 -11.35 -2.64
C ALA A 31 13.87 -11.85 -3.77
N LEU A 32 13.54 -11.57 -5.03
CA LEU A 32 14.40 -11.87 -6.19
C LEU A 32 15.75 -11.15 -6.08
N MET A 33 15.73 -9.85 -5.81
CA MET A 33 16.95 -9.04 -5.61
C MET A 33 17.84 -9.63 -4.50
N ALA A 34 17.25 -10.02 -3.37
CA ALA A 34 17.97 -10.67 -2.26
C ALA A 34 18.60 -12.02 -2.68
N GLY A 35 17.84 -12.85 -3.40
CA GLY A 35 18.34 -14.14 -3.89
C GLY A 35 19.40 -13.98 -4.98
N MET A 36 19.27 -12.98 -5.85
CA MET A 36 20.30 -12.63 -6.84
C MET A 36 21.62 -12.31 -6.16
N ALA A 37 21.63 -11.55 -5.06
CA ALA A 37 22.86 -11.17 -4.34
C ALA A 37 23.64 -12.37 -3.78
N ILE A 38 22.98 -13.49 -3.49
CA ILE A 38 23.62 -14.74 -3.04
C ILE A 38 23.68 -15.83 -4.11
N GLY A 39 23.19 -15.57 -5.32
CA GLY A 39 23.21 -16.52 -6.44
C GLY A 39 22.19 -17.66 -6.29
N LYS A 40 21.10 -17.44 -5.53
CA LYS A 40 20.04 -18.41 -5.23
C LYS A 40 18.65 -17.78 -5.39
N GLN A 41 18.42 -17.16 -6.54
CA GLN A 41 17.25 -16.29 -6.78
C GLN A 41 15.92 -17.01 -6.55
N PHE A 42 15.74 -18.22 -7.11
CA PHE A 42 14.48 -18.95 -7.03
C PHE A 42 14.32 -19.70 -5.72
N GLU A 43 15.43 -20.15 -5.11
CA GLU A 43 15.40 -20.80 -3.80
C GLU A 43 15.03 -19.81 -2.70
N VAL A 44 15.57 -18.58 -2.75
CA VAL A 44 15.18 -17.51 -1.81
C VAL A 44 13.73 -17.10 -2.04
N LEU A 45 13.33 -16.88 -3.29
CA LEU A 45 11.93 -16.55 -3.60
C LEU A 45 10.98 -17.62 -3.07
N HIS A 46 11.26 -18.90 -3.37
CA HIS A 46 10.46 -20.01 -2.89
C HIS A 46 10.42 -20.05 -1.36
N ALA A 47 11.57 -20.03 -0.68
CA ALA A 47 11.64 -20.13 0.78
C ALA A 47 10.93 -18.97 1.48
N VAL A 48 11.09 -17.74 0.98
CA VAL A 48 10.46 -16.54 1.52
C VAL A 48 8.94 -16.61 1.35
N HIS A 49 8.43 -17.00 0.18
CA HIS A 49 6.99 -17.05 -0.08
C HIS A 49 6.25 -18.26 0.56
N GLN A 50 6.96 -19.21 1.18
CA GLN A 50 6.33 -20.18 2.09
C GLN A 50 5.83 -19.51 3.40
N VAL A 51 6.31 -18.31 3.72
CA VAL A 51 5.93 -17.60 4.94
C VAL A 51 4.76 -16.65 4.66
N ARG A 52 3.67 -16.81 5.42
CA ARG A 52 2.44 -16.03 5.25
C ARG A 52 2.62 -14.54 5.53
N SER A 53 3.41 -14.18 6.55
CA SER A 53 3.60 -12.79 6.99
C SER A 53 4.55 -12.02 6.07
N GLU A 54 4.06 -10.98 5.40
CA GLU A 54 4.83 -10.04 4.58
C GLU A 54 6.05 -9.48 5.34
N THR A 55 5.87 -9.10 6.61
CA THR A 55 6.96 -8.59 7.45
C THR A 55 8.05 -9.64 7.62
N ALA A 56 7.65 -10.87 7.94
CA ALA A 56 8.59 -11.97 8.12
C ALA A 56 9.33 -12.30 6.80
N ARG A 57 8.65 -12.20 5.65
CA ARG A 57 9.26 -12.37 4.33
C ARG A 57 10.41 -11.39 4.10
N LEU A 58 10.18 -10.10 4.34
CA LEU A 58 11.22 -9.07 4.22
C LEU A 58 12.39 -9.30 5.18
N ASP A 59 12.11 -9.71 6.42
CA ASP A 59 13.14 -9.94 7.44
C ASP A 59 13.99 -11.18 7.11
N ILE A 60 13.39 -12.26 6.60
CA ILE A 60 14.10 -13.45 6.14
C ILE A 60 14.98 -13.12 4.93
N ALA A 61 14.42 -12.46 3.90
CA ALA A 61 15.18 -12.03 2.73
C ALA A 61 16.38 -11.16 3.13
N HIS A 62 16.20 -10.30 4.14
CA HIS A 62 17.27 -9.49 4.70
C HIS A 62 18.35 -10.29 5.43
N ALA A 63 17.95 -11.20 6.31
CA ALA A 63 18.88 -12.05 7.04
C ALA A 63 19.77 -12.85 6.07
N LEU A 64 19.19 -13.35 4.97
CA LEU A 64 19.90 -14.15 3.96
C LEU A 64 20.88 -13.34 3.10
N SER A 65 20.57 -12.08 2.77
CA SER A 65 21.28 -11.33 1.73
C SER A 65 22.16 -10.17 2.23
N SER A 66 21.95 -9.68 3.46
CA SER A 66 22.61 -8.49 4.00
C SER A 66 24.14 -8.51 3.92
N LYS A 67 24.76 -9.67 4.23
CA LYS A 67 26.21 -9.85 4.13
C LYS A 67 26.69 -9.77 2.68
N ALA A 68 25.95 -10.36 1.74
CA ALA A 68 26.31 -10.34 0.33
C ALA A 68 26.26 -8.93 -0.27
N PHE A 69 25.24 -8.14 0.05
CA PHE A 69 25.22 -6.72 -0.35
C PHE A 69 26.36 -5.91 0.25
N SER A 70 26.77 -6.23 1.48
CA SER A 70 27.95 -5.60 2.09
C SER A 70 29.24 -5.96 1.34
N SER A 71 29.42 -7.23 0.98
CA SER A 71 30.58 -7.69 0.19
C SER A 71 30.60 -7.14 -1.23
N LEU A 72 29.45 -6.85 -1.82
CA LEU A 72 29.33 -6.20 -3.15
C LEU A 72 29.49 -4.67 -3.09
N GLY A 73 29.66 -4.08 -1.89
CA GLY A 73 29.70 -2.62 -1.75
C GLY A 73 28.36 -1.94 -2.06
N LEU A 74 27.24 -2.65 -1.93
CA LEU A 74 25.86 -2.17 -2.16
C LEU A 74 25.06 -2.00 -0.85
N LYS A 75 25.74 -2.00 0.30
CA LYS A 75 25.10 -2.00 1.62
C LYS A 75 24.08 -0.86 1.78
N ASP A 76 24.47 0.37 1.45
CA ASP A 76 23.64 1.55 1.71
C ASP A 76 22.44 1.61 0.77
N ASP A 77 22.65 1.32 -0.52
CA ASP A 77 21.59 1.23 -1.52
C ASP A 77 20.56 0.15 -1.16
N TYR A 78 21.04 -0.99 -0.67
CA TYR A 78 20.18 -2.08 -0.19
C TYR A 78 19.37 -1.68 1.05
N VAL A 79 19.99 -0.98 2.01
CA VAL A 79 19.30 -0.49 3.21
C VAL A 79 18.20 0.50 2.84
N GLU A 80 18.47 1.41 1.90
CA GLU A 80 17.46 2.36 1.40
C GLU A 80 16.32 1.64 0.69
N ALA A 81 16.62 0.69 -0.21
CA ALA A 81 15.60 -0.12 -0.90
C ALA A 81 14.71 -0.88 0.12
N LYS A 82 15.31 -1.56 1.10
CA LYS A 82 14.58 -2.25 2.16
C LYS A 82 13.70 -1.29 2.96
N SER A 83 14.22 -0.13 3.33
CA SER A 83 13.48 0.89 4.08
C SER A 83 12.26 1.39 3.31
N ALA A 84 12.43 1.68 2.02
CA ALA A 84 11.35 2.10 1.13
C ALA A 84 10.26 1.01 0.97
N VAL A 85 10.66 -0.24 0.72
CA VAL A 85 9.73 -1.38 0.62
C VAL A 85 8.98 -1.60 1.93
N LYS A 86 9.68 -1.51 3.08
CA LYS A 86 9.05 -1.63 4.40
C LYS A 86 8.04 -0.52 4.68
N HIS A 87 8.25 0.68 4.16
CA HIS A 87 7.27 1.75 4.26
C HIS A 87 6.04 1.48 3.36
N CYS A 88 6.24 0.98 2.14
CA CYS A 88 5.15 0.55 1.26
C CYS A 88 4.29 -0.55 1.90
N LEU A 89 4.92 -1.49 2.62
CA LEU A 89 4.21 -2.51 3.41
C LEU A 89 3.27 -1.90 4.45
N LYS A 90 3.72 -0.87 5.17
CA LYS A 90 2.88 -0.18 6.16
C LYS A 90 1.66 0.47 5.52
N ILE A 91 1.85 1.14 4.38
CA ILE A 91 0.76 1.76 3.62
C ILE A 91 -0.23 0.69 3.15
N ARG A 92 0.26 -0.39 2.52
CA ARG A 92 -0.59 -1.49 2.07
C ARG A 92 -1.38 -2.12 3.21
N ASN A 93 -0.72 -2.46 4.33
CA ASN A 93 -1.39 -3.12 5.46
C ASN A 93 -2.49 -2.25 6.06
N GLN A 94 -2.27 -0.93 6.11
CA GLN A 94 -3.29 0.01 6.56
C GLN A 94 -4.58 -0.08 5.73
N TYR A 95 -4.47 -0.29 4.41
CA TYR A 95 -5.63 -0.35 3.51
C TYR A 95 -6.19 -1.76 3.32
N ALA A 96 -5.38 -2.79 3.52
CA ALA A 96 -5.80 -4.19 3.43
C ALA A 96 -6.58 -4.66 4.67
N HIS A 97 -6.28 -4.09 5.84
CA HIS A 97 -6.83 -4.51 7.13
C HIS A 97 -7.65 -3.41 7.79
N CYS A 98 -8.56 -2.81 7.03
CA CYS A 98 -9.44 -1.76 7.52
C CYS A 98 -10.90 -1.95 7.09
N HIS A 99 -11.79 -1.26 7.80
CA HIS A 99 -13.17 -1.08 7.39
C HIS A 99 -13.34 0.29 6.74
N TRP A 100 -14.05 0.34 5.62
CA TRP A 100 -14.25 1.52 4.79
C TRP A 100 -15.66 2.08 4.96
N ALA A 101 -15.77 3.40 5.02
CA ALA A 101 -17.05 4.10 5.07
C ALA A 101 -17.00 5.36 4.20
N ASP A 102 -18.18 5.77 3.77
CA ASP A 102 -18.40 7.09 3.22
C ASP A 102 -18.86 8.01 4.35
N LEU A 103 -18.13 9.11 4.53
CA LEU A 103 -18.32 10.05 5.62
C LEU A 103 -18.59 11.43 5.04
N HIS A 104 -19.69 12.04 5.47
CA HIS A 104 -20.14 13.33 4.92
C HIS A 104 -19.08 14.43 4.93
N VAL A 105 -18.19 14.44 5.95
CA VAL A 105 -17.15 15.47 6.13
C VAL A 105 -15.79 15.06 5.56
N LEU A 106 -15.48 13.76 5.50
CA LEU A 106 -14.15 13.26 5.12
C LEU A 106 -14.11 12.64 3.72
N GLY A 107 -15.25 12.45 3.08
CA GLY A 107 -15.36 11.62 1.88
C GLY A 107 -15.10 10.16 2.22
N LEU A 108 -14.27 9.49 1.42
CA LEU A 108 -13.85 8.12 1.71
C LEU A 108 -12.98 8.09 2.96
N GLY A 109 -13.43 7.32 3.96
CA GLY A 109 -12.71 7.12 5.21
C GLY A 109 -12.51 5.65 5.53
N PHE A 110 -11.53 5.37 6.38
CA PHE A 110 -11.27 4.04 6.89
C PHE A 110 -10.94 4.03 8.38
N ILE A 111 -11.08 2.87 8.99
CA ILE A 111 -10.68 2.59 10.36
C ILE A 111 -9.92 1.26 10.42
N ASN A 112 -8.81 1.23 11.15
CA ASN A 112 -8.05 -0.01 11.34
C ASN A 112 -8.87 -0.96 12.22
N VAL A 113 -8.99 -2.22 11.79
CA VAL A 113 -9.77 -3.26 12.49
C VAL A 113 -8.89 -4.34 13.11
N GLU A 114 -7.57 -4.23 13.01
CA GLU A 114 -6.64 -5.18 13.61
C GLU A 114 -6.60 -5.07 15.15
N GLY A 115 -6.48 -6.24 15.80
CA GLY A 115 -6.41 -6.37 17.26
C GLY A 115 -7.77 -6.31 17.95
N ASP A 116 -7.77 -6.08 19.27
CA ASP A 116 -8.96 -6.02 20.12
C ASP A 116 -9.75 -4.70 19.97
N TYR A 117 -9.71 -4.08 18.79
CA TYR A 117 -10.21 -2.72 18.59
C TYR A 117 -11.69 -2.59 18.96
N PHE A 118 -12.48 -3.59 18.60
CA PHE A 118 -13.92 -3.65 18.92
C PHE A 118 -14.22 -4.18 20.32
N ALA A 119 -13.24 -4.76 21.04
CA ALA A 119 -13.46 -5.31 22.38
C ALA A 119 -13.32 -4.24 23.48
N LYS A 120 -12.69 -3.09 23.18
CA LYS A 120 -12.29 -2.09 24.19
C LYS A 120 -13.06 -0.78 24.14
N ALA A 121 -13.63 -0.40 22.98
CA ALA A 121 -14.47 0.79 22.84
C ALA A 121 -15.20 0.81 21.49
N GLU A 122 -16.17 1.71 21.34
CA GLU A 122 -16.69 2.07 20.03
C GLU A 122 -15.58 2.74 19.17
N PRO A 123 -15.41 2.30 17.91
CA PRO A 123 -14.59 2.97 16.90
C PRO A 123 -14.98 4.45 16.70
N ARG A 124 -14.22 5.41 17.24
CA ARG A 124 -14.60 6.84 17.15
C ARG A 124 -13.91 7.66 16.07
N PHE A 125 -12.82 7.18 15.46
CA PHE A 125 -11.97 8.03 14.61
C PHE A 125 -11.66 7.40 13.27
N PHE A 126 -12.49 7.74 12.28
CA PHE A 126 -12.16 7.48 10.89
C PHE A 126 -11.03 8.38 10.40
N LYS A 127 -10.20 7.83 9.53
CA LYS A 127 -9.14 8.52 8.81
C LYS A 127 -9.59 8.74 7.37
N GLY A 128 -9.51 9.97 6.88
CA GLY A 128 -9.83 10.27 5.48
C GLY A 128 -8.72 9.86 4.53
N VAL A 129 -9.08 9.54 3.29
CA VAL A 129 -8.16 9.42 2.16
C VAL A 129 -8.60 10.36 1.05
N THR A 130 -7.64 10.84 0.27
CA THR A 130 -7.91 11.65 -0.93
C THR A 130 -7.16 11.07 -2.10
N VAL A 131 -7.64 11.34 -3.32
CA VAL A 131 -6.91 11.07 -4.55
C VAL A 131 -5.47 11.61 -4.48
N LYS A 132 -5.28 12.85 -4.01
CA LYS A 132 -3.96 13.46 -3.85
C LYS A 132 -3.03 12.65 -2.94
N LEU A 133 -3.51 12.25 -1.76
CA LEU A 133 -2.74 11.42 -0.84
C LEU A 133 -2.35 10.08 -1.49
N LEU A 134 -3.30 9.43 -2.16
CA LEU A 134 -3.10 8.12 -2.77
C LEU A 134 -2.08 8.21 -3.93
N GLN A 135 -2.11 9.29 -4.72
CA GLN A 135 -1.11 9.58 -5.74
C GLN A 135 0.28 9.85 -5.15
N GLU A 136 0.37 10.57 -4.02
CA GLU A 136 1.64 10.76 -3.31
C GLU A 136 2.23 9.44 -2.83
N GLN A 137 1.38 8.54 -2.32
CA GLN A 137 1.76 7.18 -1.90
C GLN A 137 2.15 6.30 -3.09
N GLU A 138 1.41 6.33 -4.19
CA GLU A 138 1.73 5.62 -5.43
C GLU A 138 3.10 6.06 -5.99
N ALA A 139 3.34 7.37 -6.03
CA ALA A 139 4.62 7.92 -6.43
C ALA A 139 5.77 7.54 -5.48
N PHE A 140 5.48 7.11 -4.25
CA PHE A 140 6.45 6.52 -3.33
C PHE A 140 6.66 5.02 -3.56
N PHE A 141 5.62 4.28 -3.93
CA PHE A 141 5.74 2.88 -4.37
C PHE A 141 6.63 2.78 -5.61
N GLU A 142 6.46 3.68 -6.57
CA GLU A 142 7.30 3.74 -7.76
C GLU A 142 8.76 4.07 -7.42
N TYR A 143 8.98 4.95 -6.44
CA TYR A 143 10.32 5.19 -5.90
C TYR A 143 10.93 3.91 -5.29
N ALA A 144 10.19 3.20 -4.44
CA ALA A 144 10.65 1.95 -3.85
C ALA A 144 10.98 0.89 -4.92
N ARG A 145 10.15 0.77 -5.97
CA ARG A 145 10.38 -0.09 -7.12
C ARG A 145 11.69 0.26 -7.82
N HIS A 146 11.94 1.55 -8.07
CA HIS A 146 13.20 1.99 -8.64
C HIS A 146 14.41 1.67 -7.76
N CYS A 147 14.31 1.83 -6.44
CA CYS A 147 15.41 1.46 -5.54
C CYS A 147 15.77 -0.03 -5.66
N VAL A 148 14.75 -0.91 -5.67
CA VAL A 148 14.96 -2.36 -5.84
C VAL A 148 15.62 -2.66 -7.19
N LEU A 149 15.10 -2.09 -8.27
CA LEU A 149 15.64 -2.33 -9.63
C LEU A 149 17.07 -1.80 -9.79
N THR A 150 17.40 -0.64 -9.23
CA THR A 150 18.76 -0.09 -9.27
C THR A 150 19.75 -1.02 -8.55
N VAL A 151 19.41 -1.47 -7.33
CA VAL A 151 20.26 -2.43 -6.60
C VAL A 151 20.42 -3.70 -7.42
N GLN A 152 19.32 -4.25 -7.93
CA GLN A 152 19.31 -5.47 -8.74
C GLN A 152 20.20 -5.35 -9.98
N ALA A 153 20.08 -4.26 -10.73
CA ALA A 153 20.84 -4.01 -11.95
C ALA A 153 22.36 -3.90 -11.70
N ASN A 154 22.77 -3.45 -10.52
CA ASN A 154 24.18 -3.31 -10.15
C ASN A 154 24.83 -4.63 -9.69
N ILE A 155 24.06 -5.67 -9.34
CA ILE A 155 24.62 -6.95 -8.85
C ILE A 155 25.52 -7.61 -9.91
N GLY A 156 25.06 -7.67 -11.16
CA GLY A 156 25.79 -8.33 -12.26
C GLY A 156 27.14 -7.67 -12.55
N PRO A 157 27.18 -6.36 -12.87
CA PRO A 157 28.43 -5.63 -13.10
C PRO A 157 29.41 -5.76 -11.94
N LEU A 158 28.97 -5.58 -10.69
CA LEU A 158 29.87 -5.62 -9.54
C LEU A 158 30.47 -7.02 -9.31
N ARG A 159 29.73 -8.09 -9.58
CA ARG A 159 30.28 -9.45 -9.56
C ARG A 159 31.33 -9.69 -10.65
N ALA A 160 31.19 -9.01 -11.78
CA ALA A 160 32.16 -9.03 -12.86
C ALA A 160 33.33 -8.06 -12.64
N ASN A 161 33.44 -7.44 -11.46
CA ASN A 161 34.41 -6.38 -11.14
C ASN A 161 34.31 -5.17 -12.10
N LEU A 162 33.11 -4.89 -12.60
CA LEU A 162 32.80 -3.72 -13.40
C LEU A 162 32.21 -2.61 -12.52
N PRO A 163 32.27 -1.33 -12.96
CA PRO A 163 31.60 -0.23 -12.29
C PRO A 163 30.08 -0.44 -12.16
N ARG A 164 29.46 0.31 -11.25
CA ARG A 164 28.01 0.39 -11.14
C ARG A 164 27.40 0.87 -12.46
N ALA A 165 26.28 0.26 -12.86
CA ALA A 165 25.54 0.66 -14.05
C ALA A 165 24.60 1.85 -13.77
N TYR A 166 24.09 1.95 -12.55
CA TYR A 166 23.10 2.96 -12.17
C TYR A 166 23.37 3.50 -10.77
N ASP A 167 23.08 4.78 -10.58
CA ASP A 167 23.07 5.42 -9.27
C ASP A 167 21.68 5.36 -8.63
N MET A 168 21.66 5.37 -7.29
CA MET A 168 20.41 5.44 -6.55
C MET A 168 19.73 6.80 -6.76
N ARG A 169 18.41 6.78 -6.93
CA ARG A 169 17.64 8.04 -7.04
C ARG A 169 17.71 8.82 -5.73
N PRO A 170 17.55 10.16 -5.79
CA PRO A 170 17.42 10.97 -4.59
C PRO A 170 16.30 10.46 -3.69
N LYS A 171 16.56 10.46 -2.38
CA LYS A 171 15.63 9.97 -1.38
C LYS A 171 14.32 10.75 -1.42
N LYS A 172 13.20 10.03 -1.56
CA LYS A 172 11.86 10.62 -1.51
C LYS A 172 11.41 10.79 -0.06
N PRO A 173 10.78 11.92 0.32
CA PRO A 173 10.15 12.04 1.63
C PRO A 173 9.05 10.99 1.82
N LEU A 174 8.88 10.53 3.06
CA LEU A 174 7.82 9.59 3.38
C LEU A 174 6.45 10.28 3.21
N PRO A 175 5.51 9.70 2.44
CA PRO A 175 4.17 10.23 2.33
C PRO A 175 3.44 10.13 3.67
N ASN A 176 2.41 10.96 3.84
CA ASN A 176 1.51 10.81 4.98
C ASN A 176 0.79 9.47 4.92
N MET A 177 0.44 8.93 6.10
CA MET A 177 -0.32 7.68 6.18
C MET A 177 -1.82 7.90 5.91
N HIS A 178 -2.35 9.07 6.24
CA HIS A 178 -3.74 9.44 6.04
C HIS A 178 -3.87 10.94 5.81
N SER A 179 -5.01 11.39 5.29
CA SER A 179 -5.28 12.81 5.12
C SER A 179 -5.40 13.49 6.49
N PRO A 180 -4.87 14.71 6.68
CA PRO A 180 -5.19 15.52 7.86
C PRO A 180 -6.69 15.89 7.87
N LEU A 181 -7.31 15.90 9.06
CA LEU A 181 -8.73 16.29 9.25
C LEU A 181 -8.94 17.81 9.11
N PRO A 182 -10.09 18.32 8.61
CA PRO A 182 -10.91 17.83 7.50
C PRO A 182 -10.77 18.73 6.25
N ILE A 183 -11.02 18.13 5.09
CA ILE A 183 -11.16 18.79 3.80
C ILE A 183 -12.51 19.52 3.82
N GLN A 184 -12.51 20.85 3.67
CA GLN A 184 -13.73 21.56 3.28
C GLN A 184 -14.06 21.15 1.83
N GLY A 185 -14.74 20.01 1.65
CA GLY A 185 -15.25 19.55 0.36
C GLY A 185 -16.60 20.21 0.06
N PRO A 186 -16.94 20.43 -1.23
CA PRO A 186 -18.17 21.12 -1.61
C PRO A 186 -19.37 20.31 -1.14
N ALA A 187 -20.36 20.99 -0.56
CA ALA A 187 -21.62 20.40 -0.12
C ALA A 187 -22.17 19.47 -1.20
N HIS A 188 -22.09 18.16 -0.97
CA HIS A 188 -22.66 17.19 -1.87
C HIS A 188 -24.18 17.43 -1.84
N LYS A 189 -24.73 17.93 -2.95
CA LYS A 189 -26.17 18.17 -3.10
C LYS A 189 -26.89 16.88 -2.74
N GLN A 190 -27.59 16.90 -1.61
CA GLN A 190 -28.46 15.81 -1.18
C GLN A 190 -29.42 15.51 -2.33
N THR A 191 -29.26 14.34 -2.96
CA THR A 191 -30.37 13.74 -3.68
C THR A 191 -31.39 13.36 -2.61
N THR A 192 -32.48 14.11 -2.59
CA THR A 192 -33.59 13.92 -1.65
C THR A 192 -34.06 12.47 -1.68
N PRO A 193 -34.35 11.86 -0.51
CA PRO A 193 -34.95 10.54 -0.50
C PRO A 193 -36.32 10.62 -1.19
N ARG A 194 -36.51 9.81 -2.24
CA ARG A 194 -37.82 9.63 -2.89
C ARG A 194 -38.84 9.31 -1.82
N SER A 195 -39.84 10.18 -1.67
CA SER A 195 -41.00 9.92 -0.84
C SER A 195 -41.64 8.59 -1.25
N PRO A 196 -42.10 7.76 -0.31
CA PRO A 196 -42.84 6.56 -0.66
C PRO A 196 -44.12 6.94 -1.42
N PRO A 197 -44.57 6.09 -2.37
CA PRO A 197 -45.78 6.36 -3.13
C PRO A 197 -46.96 6.48 -2.16
N LYS A 198 -47.68 7.61 -2.23
CA LYS A 198 -48.95 7.79 -1.53
C LYS A 198 -49.91 6.70 -2.00
N GLY A 199 -50.37 5.87 -1.08
CA GLY A 199 -51.42 4.90 -1.33
C GLY A 199 -52.65 5.59 -1.91
N GLN A 200 -53.16 5.03 -3.00
CA GLN A 200 -54.52 5.27 -3.45
C GLN A 200 -55.44 4.54 -2.46
N SER A 201 -56.13 5.28 -1.59
CA SER A 201 -57.37 4.79 -1.00
C SER A 201 -58.50 5.19 -1.94
N GLU A 202 -58.99 4.23 -2.72
CA GLU A 202 -60.26 4.36 -3.42
C GLU A 202 -61.39 4.47 -2.39
N ALA A 203 -62.38 5.27 -2.77
CA ALA A 203 -63.56 5.64 -2.02
C ALA A 203 -64.62 4.49 -2.07
N PRO A 204 -65.74 4.63 -1.35
CA PRO A 204 -66.60 3.51 -0.93
C PRO A 204 -67.64 3.15 -1.99
N ASP A 205 -68.03 1.87 -2.02
CA ASP A 205 -69.28 1.43 -2.64
C ASP A 205 -70.09 0.59 -1.62
N GLU A 206 -71.31 1.09 -1.42
CA GLU A 206 -72.58 0.48 -0.94
C GLU A 206 -72.65 -0.35 0.34
#